data_AF-A0A662C5N1-F1
#
_entry.id   AF-A0A662C5N1-F1
#
_cell.length_a   1.000
_cell.length_b   1.000
_cell.length_c   1.000
_cell.angle_alpha   90.00
_cell.angle_beta   90.00
_cell.angle_gamma   90.00
#
_symmetry.space_group_name_H-M   'P 1'
#
loop_
_entity.id
_entity.type
_entity.pdbx_description
1 polymer ?
#
loop_
_entity_poly.entity_id
_entity_poly.type
_entity_poly.pdbx_seq_one_letter_code
_entity_poly.pdbx_strand_id
1 'polypeptide(L)'
;RALEKLNIQKDVYHLNEGHAAFAGIERINQLMKKENLSFAESLEIVKASSLFTTHTPVPAGHDAFTEDEIMAYLGHYPDRLKISWEEFIDLGKSRPGKKDEKFSMSYLAANLSQEINGVSKLHGEVTKDMFNKLWDGYFPEESHIGYVTNGVHLPSWASEAWLNLYKNILGKKFISGQSNPKLWEKLDDISDEELWQHRKTEKKKLFDFIKSYLDEKGTRLYDTPSHIAAIREELNENYLTIGFARRFATYKRGNLLFRDMKRIKSLLNNSKKPIRFIFAGKAHPNDGGGQALIKEIISLSKKPEFLGKIIFLENYDIELAKKLVQGVDIWLNTPTRPLEASGTSGMKAVMNGVLNLSVLDGWWVEGYRENAGWAIDEKRSYDNQDFQDELDAETIYNLLENEIVPVYYKHGKKDYSKKWLAMIRKNIKEIAPHFTMKRMLDDYIERFYIKLYARKNEINANDYQLAKNIAAWKKKVKLGWDKINVESVQFSDALQDRIEIGKEYEGKVVLDLSEIQNIETGVEMVMTEQDEKGKMKIVEVQELNLDSTKHGKASYSIKFIPPKPGNFNFGLRIYPKNSNLPYRQDFSYAKWI
;
A
#
# COMPACT_ATOMS: atom_id res chain seq x y z
N ARG A 1 18.86 -17.21 -12.98
CA ARG A 1 19.18 -17.25 -14.43
C ARG A 1 19.81 -15.97 -14.98
N ALA A 2 19.06 -14.88 -15.24
CA ALA A 2 19.64 -13.68 -15.85
C ALA A 2 20.76 -13.05 -14.98
N LEU A 3 20.50 -12.89 -13.68
CA LEU A 3 21.50 -12.38 -12.72
C LEU A 3 22.77 -13.24 -12.65
N GLU A 4 22.64 -14.58 -12.73
CA GLU A 4 23.81 -15.47 -12.74
C GLU A 4 24.62 -15.34 -14.03
N LYS A 5 23.96 -15.23 -15.18
CA LYS A 5 24.66 -14.99 -16.46
C LYS A 5 25.42 -13.66 -16.46
N LEU A 6 24.93 -12.68 -15.69
CA LEU A 6 25.58 -11.39 -15.49
C LEU A 6 26.62 -11.40 -14.35
N ASN A 7 26.86 -12.55 -13.72
CA ASN A 7 27.73 -12.69 -12.54
C ASN A 7 27.38 -11.74 -11.38
N ILE A 8 26.09 -11.39 -11.24
CA ILE A 8 25.60 -10.56 -10.14
C ILE A 8 25.35 -11.44 -8.93
N GLN A 9 26.17 -11.24 -7.89
CA GLN A 9 25.92 -11.78 -6.56
C GLN A 9 24.88 -10.92 -5.83
N LYS A 10 24.04 -11.59 -5.06
CA LYS A 10 22.83 -11.04 -4.45
C LYS A 10 22.70 -11.57 -3.02
N ASP A 11 22.24 -10.72 -2.13
CA ASP A 11 22.04 -11.10 -0.74
C ASP A 11 20.56 -11.23 -0.39
N VAL A 12 19.77 -10.28 -0.88
CA VAL A 12 18.33 -10.18 -0.66
C VAL A 12 17.63 -10.07 -2.01
N TYR A 13 16.46 -10.71 -2.11
CA TYR A 13 15.60 -10.66 -3.28
C TYR A 13 14.30 -9.96 -2.93
N HIS A 14 14.03 -8.87 -3.60
CA HIS A 14 12.80 -8.13 -3.43
C HIS A 14 11.86 -8.40 -4.61
N LEU A 15 10.76 -9.08 -4.33
CA LEU A 15 9.67 -9.36 -5.23
C LEU A 15 8.70 -8.17 -5.23
N ASN A 16 8.65 -7.45 -6.34
CA ASN A 16 7.69 -6.38 -6.54
C ASN A 16 6.42 -6.95 -7.16
N GLU A 17 5.36 -7.11 -6.37
CA GLU A 17 4.09 -7.75 -6.71
C GLU A 17 4.21 -9.25 -7.11
N GLY A 18 3.07 -9.95 -7.17
CA GLY A 18 3.01 -11.40 -7.37
C GLY A 18 3.65 -11.91 -8.67
N HIS A 19 3.74 -11.08 -9.72
CA HIS A 19 4.32 -11.48 -11.00
C HIS A 19 5.81 -11.86 -10.91
N ALA A 20 6.53 -11.39 -9.87
CA ALA A 20 7.92 -11.75 -9.63
C ALA A 20 8.10 -13.11 -8.90
N ALA A 21 7.03 -13.75 -8.45
CA ALA A 21 7.10 -14.92 -7.56
C ALA A 21 7.85 -16.13 -8.14
N PHE A 22 7.83 -16.30 -9.47
CA PHE A 22 8.58 -17.37 -10.15
C PHE A 22 10.10 -17.30 -9.90
N ALA A 23 10.62 -16.13 -9.51
CA ALA A 23 12.01 -16.01 -9.08
C ALA A 23 12.33 -16.92 -7.88
N GLY A 24 11.38 -17.08 -6.93
CA GLY A 24 11.54 -17.97 -5.79
C GLY A 24 11.60 -19.45 -6.21
N ILE A 25 10.69 -19.89 -7.09
CA ILE A 25 10.68 -21.27 -7.62
C ILE A 25 12.01 -21.62 -8.31
N GLU A 26 12.50 -20.74 -9.18
CA GLU A 26 13.76 -21.00 -9.87
C GLU A 26 14.95 -21.01 -8.90
N ARG A 27 14.93 -20.18 -7.85
CA ARG A 27 15.97 -20.19 -6.82
C ARG A 27 16.00 -21.50 -6.03
N ILE A 28 14.83 -22.07 -5.70
CA ILE A 28 14.74 -23.38 -5.05
C ILE A 28 15.39 -24.43 -5.95
N ASN A 29 14.98 -24.51 -7.21
CA ASN A 29 15.55 -25.44 -8.20
C ASN A 29 17.08 -25.29 -8.35
N GLN A 30 17.61 -24.05 -8.30
CA GLN A 30 19.05 -23.81 -8.36
C GLN A 30 19.80 -24.30 -7.12
N LEU A 31 19.26 -24.05 -5.92
CA LEU A 31 19.86 -24.53 -4.66
C LEU A 31 19.89 -26.05 -4.62
N MET A 32 18.77 -26.71 -4.96
CA MET A 32 18.69 -28.17 -5.01
C MET A 32 19.74 -28.79 -5.95
N LYS A 33 20.01 -28.15 -7.09
CA LYS A 33 20.98 -28.65 -8.08
C LYS A 33 22.43 -28.44 -7.68
N LYS A 34 22.76 -27.29 -7.08
CA LYS A 34 24.14 -26.91 -6.78
C LYS A 34 24.60 -27.44 -5.42
N GLU A 35 23.70 -27.39 -4.44
CA GLU A 35 24.00 -27.68 -3.03
C GLU A 35 23.46 -29.06 -2.59
N ASN A 36 22.79 -29.79 -3.48
CA ASN A 36 22.18 -31.11 -3.20
C ASN A 36 21.20 -31.11 -2.01
N LEU A 37 20.49 -30.00 -1.82
CA LEU A 37 19.45 -29.85 -0.79
C LEU A 37 18.10 -30.41 -1.27
N SER A 38 17.25 -30.80 -0.32
CA SER A 38 15.84 -31.11 -0.58
C SER A 38 15.03 -29.85 -0.88
N PHE A 39 13.81 -30.03 -1.37
CA PHE A 39 12.87 -28.93 -1.59
C PHE A 39 12.58 -28.15 -0.29
N ALA A 40 12.29 -28.85 0.80
CA ALA A 40 11.94 -28.23 2.08
C ALA A 40 13.10 -27.39 2.64
N GLU A 41 14.34 -27.89 2.57
CA GLU A 41 15.52 -27.15 2.99
C GLU A 41 15.77 -25.91 2.11
N SER A 42 15.64 -26.08 0.79
CA SER A 42 15.81 -25.00 -0.18
C SER A 42 14.74 -23.92 -0.03
N LEU A 43 13.51 -24.30 0.32
CA LEU A 43 12.41 -23.38 0.60
C LEU A 43 12.74 -22.47 1.80
N GLU A 44 13.24 -23.01 2.91
CA GLU A 44 13.62 -22.20 4.08
C GLU A 44 14.69 -21.16 3.72
N ILE A 45 15.70 -21.55 2.92
CA ILE A 45 16.77 -20.64 2.46
C ILE A 45 16.22 -19.54 1.55
N VAL A 46 15.32 -19.90 0.63
CA VAL A 46 14.70 -18.93 -0.29
C VAL A 46 13.83 -17.95 0.48
N LYS A 47 12.98 -18.42 1.41
CA LYS A 47 12.16 -17.56 2.26
C LYS A 47 13.04 -16.57 3.03
N ALA A 48 14.04 -17.06 3.76
CA ALA A 48 14.93 -16.28 4.63
C ALA A 48 15.65 -15.09 3.97
N SER A 49 15.67 -15.01 2.64
CA SER A 49 16.34 -13.96 1.86
C SER A 49 15.40 -13.29 0.85
N SER A 50 14.08 -13.42 1.03
CA SER A 50 13.06 -12.86 0.13
C SER A 50 12.12 -11.90 0.86
N LEU A 51 11.90 -10.75 0.23
CA LEU A 51 10.91 -9.73 0.60
C LEU A 51 9.84 -9.66 -0.48
N PHE A 52 8.57 -9.65 -0.10
CA PHE A 52 7.46 -9.43 -1.02
C PHE A 52 6.73 -8.11 -0.71
N THR A 53 6.75 -7.17 -1.66
CA THR A 53 5.90 -5.98 -1.61
C THR A 53 4.66 -6.19 -2.48
N THR A 54 3.47 -5.93 -1.92
CA THR A 54 2.23 -5.85 -2.71
C THR A 54 1.76 -4.41 -2.87
N HIS A 55 1.22 -4.10 -4.06
CA HIS A 55 0.69 -2.78 -4.43
C HIS A 55 -0.82 -2.79 -4.64
N THR A 56 -1.47 -3.93 -4.43
CA THR A 56 -2.88 -4.15 -4.74
C THR A 56 -3.70 -4.20 -3.45
N PRO A 57 -4.67 -3.30 -3.26
CA PRO A 57 -5.49 -3.25 -2.05
C PRO A 57 -6.72 -4.17 -2.10
N VAL A 58 -6.93 -4.88 -3.22
CA VAL A 58 -8.14 -5.69 -3.46
C VAL A 58 -7.82 -7.08 -4.02
N PRO A 59 -8.47 -8.15 -3.52
CA PRO A 59 -8.26 -9.51 -4.02
C PRO A 59 -8.38 -9.65 -5.56
N ALA A 60 -9.30 -8.91 -6.18
CA ALA A 60 -9.54 -8.95 -7.63
C ALA A 60 -8.37 -8.42 -8.48
N GLY A 61 -7.42 -7.70 -7.89
CA GLY A 61 -6.23 -7.21 -8.60
C GLY A 61 -5.04 -8.16 -8.54
N HIS A 62 -5.17 -9.33 -7.92
CA HIS A 62 -4.12 -10.34 -7.83
C HIS A 62 -4.31 -11.39 -8.93
N ASP A 63 -3.23 -11.68 -9.65
CA ASP A 63 -3.23 -12.69 -10.71
C ASP A 63 -3.52 -14.07 -10.09
N ALA A 64 -4.58 -14.72 -10.58
CA ALA A 64 -5.01 -16.03 -10.13
C ALA A 64 -5.45 -16.90 -11.32
N PHE A 65 -4.88 -18.10 -11.39
CA PHE A 65 -5.02 -19.01 -12.53
C PHE A 65 -5.71 -20.31 -12.10
N THR A 66 -6.41 -20.96 -13.03
CA THR A 66 -6.91 -22.32 -12.80
C THR A 66 -5.76 -23.32 -12.77
N GLU A 67 -6.01 -24.49 -12.20
CA GLU A 67 -5.01 -25.56 -12.15
C GLU A 67 -4.61 -26.04 -13.55
N ASP A 68 -5.56 -26.13 -14.48
CA ASP A 68 -5.32 -26.49 -15.88
C ASP A 68 -4.39 -25.49 -16.61
N GLU A 69 -4.58 -24.19 -16.35
CA GLU A 69 -3.70 -23.14 -16.88
C GLU A 69 -2.27 -23.32 -16.36
N ILE A 70 -2.12 -23.56 -15.05
CA ILE A 70 -0.80 -23.80 -14.44
C ILE A 70 -0.18 -25.10 -14.97
N MET A 71 -0.96 -26.17 -15.14
CA MET A 71 -0.50 -27.45 -15.70
C MET A 71 0.06 -27.28 -17.10
N ALA A 72 -0.63 -26.54 -17.97
CA ALA A 72 -0.21 -26.33 -19.35
C ALA A 72 1.19 -25.68 -19.48
N TYR A 73 1.55 -24.78 -18.56
CA TYR A 73 2.82 -24.05 -18.63
C TYR A 73 3.90 -24.57 -17.66
N LEU A 74 3.50 -25.07 -16.49
CA LEU A 74 4.38 -25.40 -15.38
C LEU A 74 4.30 -26.87 -14.94
N GLY A 75 3.56 -27.73 -15.64
CA GLY A 75 3.41 -29.16 -15.33
C GLY A 75 4.73 -29.94 -15.17
N HIS A 76 5.82 -29.44 -15.75
CA HIS A 76 7.15 -30.05 -15.69
C HIS A 76 8.04 -29.53 -14.54
N TYR A 77 7.59 -28.54 -13.75
CA TYR A 77 8.34 -28.01 -12.61
C TYR A 77 8.36 -28.91 -11.37
N PRO A 78 7.28 -29.61 -10.97
CA PRO A 78 7.31 -30.50 -9.82
C PRO A 78 8.43 -31.55 -9.90
N ASP A 79 8.66 -32.15 -11.08
CA ASP A 79 9.76 -33.09 -11.32
C ASP A 79 11.13 -32.47 -11.04
N ARG A 80 11.33 -31.20 -11.42
CA ARG A 80 12.57 -30.45 -11.17
C ARG A 80 12.77 -30.16 -9.69
N LEU A 81 11.68 -29.98 -8.97
CA LEU A 81 11.65 -29.70 -7.54
C LEU A 81 11.55 -30.97 -6.69
N LYS A 82 11.39 -32.14 -7.31
CA LYS A 82 11.21 -33.46 -6.66
C LYS A 82 10.05 -33.45 -5.64
N ILE A 83 8.94 -32.82 -6.03
CA ILE A 83 7.69 -32.77 -5.24
C ILE A 83 6.52 -33.23 -6.11
N SER A 84 5.40 -33.57 -5.47
CA SER A 84 4.14 -33.86 -6.16
C SER A 84 3.54 -32.62 -6.84
N TRP A 85 2.62 -32.85 -7.77
CA TRP A 85 1.87 -31.77 -8.41
C TRP A 85 1.05 -30.99 -7.38
N GLU A 86 0.43 -31.70 -6.45
CA GLU A 86 -0.37 -31.13 -5.37
C GLU A 86 0.47 -30.20 -4.47
N GLU A 87 1.67 -30.63 -4.07
CA GLU A 87 2.60 -29.80 -3.29
C GLU A 87 3.03 -28.54 -4.06
N PHE A 88 3.20 -28.63 -5.38
CA PHE A 88 3.54 -27.47 -6.21
C PHE A 88 2.38 -26.47 -6.28
N ILE A 89 1.16 -26.95 -6.51
CA ILE A 89 -0.03 -26.13 -6.60
C ILE A 89 -0.36 -25.46 -5.27
N ASP A 90 -0.13 -26.16 -4.15
CA ASP A 90 -0.36 -25.62 -2.80
C ASP A 90 0.52 -24.40 -2.48
N LEU A 91 1.65 -24.22 -3.16
CA LEU A 91 2.48 -23.01 -3.00
C LEU A 91 1.73 -21.73 -3.36
N GLY A 92 0.78 -21.80 -4.30
CA GLY A 92 -0.04 -20.67 -4.76
C GLY A 92 -1.39 -20.56 -4.06
N LYS A 93 -1.67 -21.34 -3.02
CA LYS A 93 -2.96 -21.35 -2.32
C LYS A 93 -2.86 -20.74 -0.92
N SER A 94 -3.97 -20.19 -0.43
CA SER A 94 -4.08 -19.81 0.99
C SER A 94 -4.32 -21.01 1.89
N ARG A 95 -5.01 -22.04 1.38
CA ARG A 95 -5.29 -23.28 2.12
C ARG A 95 -4.82 -24.50 1.31
N PRO A 96 -3.64 -25.05 1.63
CA PRO A 96 -3.13 -26.27 1.01
C PRO A 96 -4.17 -27.40 1.00
N GLY A 97 -4.27 -28.14 -0.10
CA GLY A 97 -5.21 -29.25 -0.27
C GLY A 97 -6.65 -28.86 -0.68
N LYS A 98 -7.00 -27.57 -0.70
CA LYS A 98 -8.32 -27.12 -1.17
C LYS A 98 -8.37 -27.10 -2.69
N LYS A 99 -9.24 -27.93 -3.30
CA LYS A 99 -9.31 -28.10 -4.77
C LYS A 99 -9.89 -26.89 -5.51
N ASP A 100 -10.88 -26.22 -4.94
CA ASP A 100 -11.60 -25.12 -5.63
C ASP A 100 -10.88 -23.76 -5.57
N GLU A 101 -9.74 -23.68 -4.89
CA GLU A 101 -8.97 -22.44 -4.80
C GLU A 101 -8.05 -22.28 -6.02
N LYS A 102 -8.16 -21.14 -6.72
CA LYS A 102 -7.26 -20.79 -7.83
C LYS A 102 -5.82 -20.59 -7.33
N PHE A 103 -4.85 -20.89 -8.20
CA PHE A 103 -3.44 -20.62 -7.94
C PHE A 103 -3.17 -19.12 -8.02
N SER A 104 -2.93 -18.48 -6.87
CA SER A 104 -2.61 -17.05 -6.77
C SER A 104 -1.11 -16.81 -6.80
N MET A 105 -0.68 -15.91 -7.69
CA MET A 105 0.71 -15.47 -7.75
C MET A 105 1.14 -14.69 -6.50
N SER A 106 0.21 -14.03 -5.81
CA SER A 106 0.50 -13.30 -4.59
C SER A 106 0.59 -14.19 -3.37
N TYR A 107 -0.19 -15.28 -3.29
CA TYR A 107 0.05 -16.32 -2.29
C TYR A 107 1.37 -17.05 -2.55
N LEU A 108 1.71 -17.32 -3.82
CA LEU A 108 3.03 -17.84 -4.16
C LEU A 108 4.15 -16.91 -3.68
N ALA A 109 4.06 -15.61 -3.95
CA ALA A 109 5.06 -14.64 -3.51
C ALA A 109 5.18 -14.59 -1.98
N ALA A 110 4.03 -14.58 -1.27
CA ALA A 110 3.98 -14.57 0.18
C ALA A 110 4.56 -15.85 0.80
N ASN A 111 4.17 -17.03 0.30
CA ASN A 111 4.67 -18.32 0.78
C ASN A 111 6.18 -18.49 0.55
N LEU A 112 6.75 -17.83 -0.47
CA LEU A 112 8.18 -17.85 -0.79
C LEU A 112 8.97 -16.69 -0.15
N SER A 113 8.35 -15.88 0.71
CA SER A 113 8.99 -14.73 1.35
C SER A 113 8.98 -14.83 2.88
N GLN A 114 10.01 -14.29 3.51
CA GLN A 114 10.10 -14.17 4.97
C GLN A 114 9.46 -12.88 5.46
N GLU A 115 9.60 -11.81 4.67
CA GLU A 115 9.06 -10.50 4.99
C GLU A 115 8.07 -10.11 3.89
N ILE A 116 7.00 -9.42 4.30
CA ILE A 116 5.95 -8.94 3.41
C ILE A 116 5.60 -7.51 3.81
N ASN A 117 5.39 -6.62 2.84
CA ASN A 117 4.98 -5.25 3.15
C ASN A 117 3.93 -4.67 2.18
N GLY A 118 3.11 -3.78 2.74
CA GLY A 118 2.31 -2.83 1.98
C GLY A 118 3.10 -1.57 1.60
N VAL A 119 2.49 -0.71 0.78
CA VAL A 119 3.13 0.48 0.17
C VAL A 119 2.70 1.83 0.75
N SER A 120 1.93 1.79 1.83
CA SER A 120 1.57 2.89 2.73
C SER A 120 1.19 2.28 4.09
N LYS A 121 1.10 3.10 5.13
CA LYS A 121 0.71 2.61 6.47
C LYS A 121 -0.68 1.98 6.44
N LEU A 122 -1.67 2.67 5.89
CA LEU A 122 -3.04 2.15 5.76
C LEU A 122 -3.09 0.88 4.92
N HIS A 123 -2.33 0.83 3.82
CA HIS A 123 -2.26 -0.37 2.98
C HIS A 123 -1.62 -1.55 3.69
N GLY A 124 -0.65 -1.33 4.58
CA GLY A 124 -0.09 -2.39 5.43
C GLY A 124 -1.18 -3.09 6.24
N GLU A 125 -2.09 -2.33 6.84
CA GLU A 125 -3.24 -2.89 7.58
C GLU A 125 -4.23 -3.64 6.66
N VAL A 126 -4.54 -3.09 5.48
CA VAL A 126 -5.36 -3.80 4.47
C VAL A 126 -4.69 -5.10 4.02
N THR A 127 -3.37 -5.09 3.88
CA THR A 127 -2.57 -6.26 3.46
C THR A 127 -2.57 -7.34 4.54
N LYS A 128 -2.53 -6.97 5.83
CA LYS A 128 -2.69 -7.91 6.94
C LYS A 128 -4.02 -8.65 6.87
N ASP A 129 -5.12 -7.91 6.71
CA ASP A 129 -6.47 -8.48 6.56
C ASP A 129 -6.55 -9.40 5.33
N MET A 130 -5.97 -8.97 4.21
CA MET A 130 -6.03 -9.70 2.93
C MET A 130 -5.29 -11.04 2.97
N PHE A 131 -4.10 -11.07 3.54
CA PHE A 131 -3.25 -12.27 3.60
C PHE A 131 -3.48 -13.12 4.86
N ASN A 132 -4.33 -12.70 5.79
CA ASN A 132 -4.60 -13.45 7.02
C ASN A 132 -5.03 -14.91 6.78
N LYS A 133 -5.63 -15.19 5.61
CA LYS A 133 -6.01 -16.55 5.20
C LYS A 133 -4.83 -17.53 5.10
N LEU A 134 -3.60 -17.04 4.93
CA LEU A 134 -2.38 -17.87 4.93
C LEU A 134 -2.02 -18.38 6.34
N TRP A 135 -2.53 -17.73 7.38
CA TRP A 135 -2.20 -18.02 8.77
C TRP A 135 -3.49 -18.32 9.55
N ASP A 136 -4.17 -19.38 9.13
CA ASP A 136 -5.40 -19.85 9.75
C ASP A 136 -5.19 -20.02 11.27
N GLY A 137 -6.12 -19.50 12.06
CA GLY A 137 -6.02 -19.49 13.52
C GLY A 137 -5.28 -18.30 14.14
N TYR A 138 -4.82 -17.34 13.34
CA TYR A 138 -4.30 -16.05 13.81
C TYR A 138 -5.19 -14.89 13.34
N PHE A 139 -5.15 -13.79 14.09
CA PHE A 139 -5.81 -12.54 13.72
C PHE A 139 -4.87 -11.65 12.89
N PRO A 140 -5.42 -10.78 12.01
CA PRO A 140 -4.65 -9.86 11.19
C PRO A 140 -3.66 -8.99 12.00
N GLU A 141 -4.05 -8.56 13.20
CA GLU A 141 -3.26 -7.73 14.11
C GLU A 141 -1.97 -8.41 14.57
N GLU A 142 -1.90 -9.74 14.52
CA GLU A 142 -0.74 -10.53 14.91
C GLU A 142 0.26 -10.71 13.77
N SER A 143 -0.12 -10.35 12.55
CA SER A 143 0.70 -10.55 11.36
C SER A 143 1.97 -9.70 11.40
N HIS A 144 3.08 -10.31 10.98
CA HIS A 144 4.36 -9.63 10.81
C HIS A 144 4.43 -8.75 9.54
N ILE A 145 3.36 -8.68 8.73
CA ILE A 145 3.31 -7.80 7.55
C ILE A 145 3.56 -6.36 7.98
N GLY A 146 4.60 -5.76 7.40
CA GLY A 146 4.95 -4.36 7.63
C GLY A 146 4.47 -3.44 6.51
N TYR A 147 5.10 -2.27 6.44
CA TYR A 147 4.88 -1.31 5.36
C TYR A 147 6.15 -0.52 5.07
N VAL A 148 6.30 -0.12 3.81
CA VAL A 148 7.15 1.00 3.41
C VAL A 148 6.32 1.95 2.57
N THR A 149 6.08 3.15 3.08
CA THR A 149 5.34 4.14 2.31
C THR A 149 6.15 4.57 1.10
N ASN A 150 5.57 4.48 -0.08
CA ASN A 150 6.23 4.87 -1.32
C ASN A 150 6.81 6.30 -1.26
N GLY A 151 7.86 6.51 -2.04
CA GLY A 151 8.45 7.82 -2.29
C GLY A 151 8.77 7.99 -3.77
N VAL A 152 9.03 9.24 -4.16
CA VAL A 152 9.33 9.59 -5.55
C VAL A 152 10.75 10.13 -5.66
N HIS A 153 11.41 9.83 -6.78
CA HIS A 153 12.76 10.33 -7.03
C HIS A 153 12.69 11.83 -7.35
N LEU A 154 12.90 12.65 -6.32
CA LEU A 154 12.77 14.11 -6.40
C LEU A 154 13.52 14.70 -7.61
N PRO A 155 14.80 14.34 -7.90
CA PRO A 155 15.51 14.87 -9.07
C PRO A 155 14.89 14.55 -10.43
N SER A 156 14.07 13.49 -10.53
CA SER A 156 13.39 13.14 -11.79
C SER A 156 12.06 13.87 -11.98
N TRP A 157 11.41 14.27 -10.88
CA TRP A 157 10.03 14.78 -10.90
C TRP A 157 9.91 16.28 -10.60
N ALA A 158 10.80 16.82 -9.77
CA ALA A 158 10.92 18.26 -9.61
C ALA A 158 11.42 18.88 -10.93
N SER A 159 10.91 20.05 -11.29
CA SER A 159 11.45 20.79 -12.43
C SER A 159 12.89 21.21 -12.16
N GLU A 160 13.66 21.46 -13.22
CA GLU A 160 15.03 21.95 -13.07
C GLU A 160 15.10 23.27 -12.28
N ALA A 161 14.09 24.14 -12.48
CA ALA A 161 13.98 25.39 -11.74
C ALA A 161 13.81 25.12 -10.23
N TRP A 162 12.90 24.21 -9.86
CA TRP A 162 12.72 23.79 -8.46
C TRP A 162 13.99 23.20 -7.87
N LEU A 163 14.68 22.33 -8.62
CA LEU A 163 15.93 21.72 -8.17
C LEU A 163 17.02 22.77 -7.92
N ASN A 164 17.14 23.78 -8.78
CA ASN A 164 18.11 24.85 -8.60
C ASN A 164 17.74 25.74 -7.41
N LEU A 165 16.46 26.06 -7.24
CA LEU A 165 15.96 26.79 -6.06
C LEU A 165 16.28 26.04 -4.77
N TYR A 166 15.96 24.74 -4.70
CA TYR A 166 16.28 23.89 -3.56
C TYR A 166 17.79 23.80 -3.29
N LYS A 167 18.62 23.62 -4.31
CA LYS A 167 20.08 23.59 -4.15
C LYS A 167 20.62 24.90 -3.58
N ASN A 168 20.10 26.04 -4.04
CA ASN A 168 20.55 27.36 -3.59
C ASN A 168 20.20 27.61 -2.12
N ILE A 169 19.00 27.24 -1.69
CA ILE A 169 18.49 27.53 -0.34
C ILE A 169 18.94 26.48 0.67
N LEU A 170 18.77 25.20 0.32
CA LEU A 170 19.05 24.08 1.21
C LEU A 170 20.56 23.79 1.26
N GLY A 171 21.30 24.20 0.24
CA GLY A 171 22.75 24.13 0.14
C GLY A 171 23.26 22.77 -0.34
N LYS A 172 24.59 22.58 -0.28
CA LYS A 172 25.30 21.42 -0.87
C LYS A 172 24.84 20.05 -0.35
N LYS A 173 24.24 19.98 0.85
CA LYS A 173 23.73 18.73 1.45
C LYS A 173 22.29 18.39 1.03
N PHE A 174 21.66 19.17 0.15
CA PHE A 174 20.27 18.92 -0.29
C PHE A 174 20.03 17.49 -0.77
N ILE A 175 20.84 17.00 -1.70
CA ILE A 175 20.60 15.70 -2.34
C ILE A 175 20.70 14.55 -1.33
N SER A 176 21.71 14.57 -0.45
CA SER A 176 21.89 13.53 0.57
C SER A 176 20.94 13.69 1.77
N GLY A 177 20.51 14.92 2.06
CA GLY A 177 19.65 15.29 3.18
C GLY A 177 18.17 15.47 2.81
N GLN A 178 17.73 15.06 1.61
CA GLN A 178 16.37 15.32 1.14
C GLN A 178 15.27 14.74 2.05
N SER A 179 15.58 13.69 2.82
CA SER A 179 14.68 13.07 3.79
C SER A 179 14.70 13.71 5.19
N ASN A 180 15.56 14.72 5.44
CA ASN A 180 15.66 15.39 6.74
C ASN A 180 14.75 16.63 6.79
N PRO A 181 13.63 16.62 7.55
CA PRO A 181 12.69 17.73 7.59
C PRO A 181 13.32 19.07 8.04
N LYS A 182 14.30 19.03 8.96
CA LYS A 182 14.99 20.24 9.45
C LYS A 182 15.70 21.00 8.33
N LEU A 183 16.15 20.30 7.29
CA LEU A 183 16.80 20.95 6.15
C LEU A 183 15.83 21.88 5.42
N TRP A 184 14.56 21.46 5.31
CA TRP A 184 13.51 22.14 4.58
C TRP A 184 12.94 23.38 5.29
N GLU A 185 13.28 23.60 6.56
CA GLU A 185 12.92 24.82 7.32
C GLU A 185 13.43 26.11 6.64
N LYS A 186 14.57 26.02 5.95
CA LYS A 186 15.14 27.14 5.18
C LYS A 186 14.26 27.63 4.02
N LEU A 187 13.19 26.92 3.66
CA LEU A 187 12.20 27.44 2.70
C LEU A 187 11.46 28.68 3.21
N ASP A 188 11.51 28.95 4.51
CA ASP A 188 10.98 30.19 5.09
C ASP A 188 11.77 31.43 4.63
N ASP A 189 12.98 31.25 4.11
CA ASP A 189 13.82 32.34 3.58
C ASP A 189 13.38 32.80 2.17
N ILE A 190 12.52 32.04 1.48
CA ILE A 190 12.01 32.42 0.15
C ILE A 190 10.94 33.49 0.29
N SER A 191 11.14 34.63 -0.39
CA SER A 191 10.12 35.67 -0.48
C SER A 191 8.85 35.19 -1.19
N ASP A 192 7.71 35.73 -0.81
CA ASP A 192 6.43 35.42 -1.45
C ASP A 192 6.44 35.77 -2.95
N GLU A 193 7.06 36.89 -3.33
CA GLU A 193 7.25 37.28 -4.73
C GLU A 193 8.03 36.23 -5.54
N GLU A 194 9.16 35.77 -5.03
CA GLU A 194 10.01 34.79 -5.71
C GLU A 194 9.26 33.45 -5.89
N LEU A 195 8.60 32.97 -4.83
CA LEU A 195 7.81 31.73 -4.88
C LEU A 195 6.66 31.84 -5.88
N TRP A 196 5.96 32.98 -5.92
CA TRP A 196 4.87 33.20 -6.86
C TRP A 196 5.34 33.22 -8.32
N GLN A 197 6.41 33.97 -8.61
CA GLN A 197 6.97 34.03 -9.97
C GLN A 197 7.48 32.65 -10.42
N HIS A 198 8.05 31.87 -9.50
CA HIS A 198 8.44 30.49 -9.76
C HIS A 198 7.25 29.63 -10.21
N ARG A 199 6.16 29.62 -9.44
CA ARG A 199 4.94 28.87 -9.79
C ARG A 199 4.34 29.32 -11.12
N LYS A 200 4.29 30.63 -11.37
CA LYS A 200 3.77 31.21 -12.60
C LYS A 200 4.59 30.79 -13.82
N THR A 201 5.91 30.74 -13.68
CA THR A 201 6.84 30.29 -14.73
C THR A 201 6.62 28.81 -15.07
N GLU A 202 6.48 27.94 -14.08
CA GLU A 202 6.23 26.50 -14.31
C GLU A 202 4.86 26.25 -14.96
N LYS A 203 3.85 27.02 -14.56
CA LYS A 203 2.52 26.97 -15.17
C LYS A 203 2.52 27.46 -16.61
N LYS A 204 3.25 28.54 -16.91
CA LYS A 204 3.45 29.01 -18.28
C LYS A 204 4.10 27.93 -19.15
N LYS A 205 5.13 27.24 -18.64
CA LYS A 205 5.77 26.11 -19.35
C LYS A 205 4.80 24.98 -19.67
N LEU A 206 3.88 24.65 -18.76
CA LEU A 206 2.80 23.68 -19.03
C LEU A 206 1.89 24.18 -20.16
N PHE A 207 1.50 25.45 -20.16
CA PHE A 207 0.59 25.97 -21.18
C PHE A 207 1.25 26.11 -22.55
N ASP A 208 2.52 26.51 -22.60
CA ASP A 208 3.30 26.51 -23.83
C ASP A 208 3.42 25.08 -24.38
N PHE A 209 3.67 24.10 -23.50
CA PHE A 209 3.65 22.68 -23.88
C PHE A 209 2.29 22.24 -24.41
N ILE A 210 1.17 22.59 -23.76
CA ILE A 210 -0.17 22.24 -24.23
C ILE A 210 -0.44 22.87 -25.60
N LYS A 211 -0.05 24.13 -25.83
CA LYS A 211 -0.21 24.80 -27.12
C LYS A 211 0.51 24.04 -28.23
N SER A 212 1.77 23.65 -28.00
CA SER A 212 2.56 22.85 -28.93
C SER A 212 2.01 21.43 -29.12
N TYR A 213 1.56 20.79 -28.04
CA TYR A 213 0.91 19.48 -28.07
C TYR A 213 -0.35 19.47 -28.94
N LEU A 214 -1.15 20.53 -28.85
CA LEU A 214 -2.34 20.75 -29.69
C LEU A 214 -1.98 21.08 -31.16
N ASP A 215 -0.72 21.41 -31.47
CA ASP A 215 -0.25 21.64 -32.85
C ASP A 215 0.30 20.39 -33.53
N GLU A 216 0.54 19.30 -32.80
CA GLU A 216 1.14 18.08 -33.33
C GLU A 216 0.13 17.23 -34.11
N LYS A 217 0.53 16.66 -35.26
CA LYS A 217 -0.37 15.81 -36.06
C LYS A 217 -0.54 14.45 -35.35
N GLY A 218 -1.78 14.00 -35.16
CA GLY A 218 -2.08 12.70 -34.53
C GLY A 218 -2.45 12.76 -33.04
N THR A 219 -2.24 13.89 -32.35
CA THR A 219 -2.73 14.14 -30.99
C THR A 219 -4.17 14.69 -30.95
N ARG A 220 -4.85 14.72 -32.11
CA ARG A 220 -6.08 15.48 -32.39
C ARG A 220 -7.16 14.66 -33.10
N LEU A 221 -7.22 13.35 -32.87
CA LEU A 221 -8.11 12.46 -33.64
C LEU A 221 -9.59 12.89 -33.60
N TYR A 222 -9.99 13.71 -32.62
CA TYR A 222 -11.38 14.09 -32.40
C TYR A 222 -11.67 15.59 -32.16
N ASP A 223 -10.71 16.50 -32.38
CA ASP A 223 -10.89 17.94 -32.09
C ASP A 223 -11.00 18.83 -33.34
N THR A 224 -11.92 19.80 -33.30
CA THR A 224 -12.12 20.78 -34.37
C THR A 224 -11.18 21.99 -34.21
N PRO A 225 -10.84 22.72 -35.28
CA PRO A 225 -10.04 23.95 -35.18
C PRO A 225 -10.63 25.00 -34.23
N SER A 226 -11.96 25.12 -34.19
CA SER A 226 -12.66 26.02 -33.27
C SER A 226 -12.49 25.62 -31.80
N HIS A 227 -12.52 24.32 -31.51
CA HIS A 227 -12.27 23.82 -30.15
C HIS A 227 -10.83 24.12 -29.70
N ILE A 228 -9.85 23.91 -30.58
CA ILE A 228 -8.44 24.21 -30.30
C ILE A 228 -8.23 25.70 -30.05
N ALA A 229 -8.85 26.56 -30.86
CA ALA A 229 -8.78 28.02 -30.67
C ALA A 229 -9.35 28.43 -29.30
N ALA A 230 -10.51 27.90 -28.93
CA ALA A 230 -11.11 28.17 -27.63
C ALA A 230 -10.25 27.71 -26.45
N ILE A 231 -9.62 26.52 -26.55
CA ILE A 231 -8.66 26.08 -25.53
C ILE A 231 -7.52 27.09 -25.40
N ARG A 232 -6.94 27.54 -26.52
CA ARG A 232 -5.80 28.48 -26.52
C ARG A 232 -6.13 29.83 -25.90
N GLU A 233 -7.28 30.39 -26.25
CA GLU A 233 -7.75 31.66 -25.71
C GLU A 233 -7.93 31.57 -24.19
N GLU A 234 -8.39 30.42 -23.72
CA GLU A 234 -8.57 30.21 -22.29
C GLU A 234 -7.26 29.96 -21.55
N LEU A 235 -6.12 29.58 -22.15
CA LEU A 235 -4.85 29.25 -21.47
C LEU A 235 -4.13 30.47 -20.84
N ASN A 236 -4.68 30.97 -19.74
CA ASN A 236 -4.19 32.09 -18.93
C ASN A 236 -3.58 31.60 -17.61
N GLU A 237 -2.30 31.93 -17.38
CA GLU A 237 -1.49 31.57 -16.20
C GLU A 237 -2.03 32.09 -14.86
N ASN A 238 -2.90 33.11 -14.88
CA ASN A 238 -3.54 33.63 -13.67
C ASN A 238 -4.77 32.82 -13.23
N TYR A 239 -5.29 31.89 -14.06
CA TYR A 239 -6.52 31.15 -13.75
C TYR A 239 -6.23 29.92 -12.91
N LEU A 240 -6.99 29.66 -11.85
CA LEU A 240 -6.78 28.47 -11.03
C LEU A 240 -6.90 27.20 -11.88
N THR A 241 -5.87 26.38 -11.90
CA THR A 241 -5.76 25.20 -12.77
C THR A 241 -5.64 23.93 -11.94
N ILE A 242 -6.64 23.07 -12.07
CA ILE A 242 -6.74 21.81 -11.33
C ILE A 242 -6.42 20.66 -12.28
N GLY A 243 -5.41 19.86 -11.94
CA GLY A 243 -5.00 18.69 -12.70
C GLY A 243 -5.58 17.40 -12.14
N PHE A 244 -6.04 16.52 -13.01
CA PHE A 244 -6.36 15.12 -12.71
C PHE A 244 -5.69 14.25 -13.77
N ALA A 245 -4.66 13.48 -13.41
CA ALA A 245 -4.10 12.53 -14.36
C ALA A 245 -3.65 11.20 -13.76
N ARG A 246 -4.18 10.12 -14.31
CA ARG A 246 -3.93 8.74 -13.86
C ARG A 246 -4.56 7.72 -14.79
N ARG A 247 -4.34 6.42 -14.52
CA ARG A 247 -5.15 5.34 -15.11
C ARG A 247 -6.62 5.57 -14.77
N PHE A 248 -7.48 5.57 -15.78
CA PHE A 248 -8.92 5.60 -15.59
C PHE A 248 -9.42 4.21 -15.22
N ALA A 249 -10.15 4.16 -14.11
CA ALA A 249 -10.88 3.00 -13.59
C ALA A 249 -12.02 3.53 -12.72
N THR A 250 -13.10 2.77 -12.58
CA THR A 250 -14.32 3.18 -11.87
C THR A 250 -14.05 3.68 -10.45
N TYR A 251 -13.25 2.93 -9.70
CA TYR A 251 -12.91 3.31 -8.32
C TYR A 251 -12.07 4.59 -8.20
N LYS A 252 -11.48 5.12 -9.27
CA LYS A 252 -10.74 6.40 -9.24
C LYS A 252 -11.67 7.63 -9.31
N ARG A 253 -12.95 7.43 -9.64
CA ARG A 253 -14.03 8.43 -9.68
C ARG A 253 -13.63 9.73 -10.39
N GLY A 254 -13.09 9.61 -11.60
CA GLY A 254 -12.65 10.76 -12.41
C GLY A 254 -13.80 11.68 -12.85
N ASN A 255 -15.04 11.20 -12.80
CA ASN A 255 -16.24 11.96 -13.13
C ASN A 255 -17.01 12.49 -11.90
N LEU A 256 -16.48 12.33 -10.68
CA LEU A 256 -17.20 12.66 -9.44
C LEU A 256 -17.76 14.09 -9.40
N LEU A 257 -16.99 15.05 -9.92
CA LEU A 257 -17.40 16.46 -10.04
C LEU A 257 -18.63 16.63 -10.94
N PHE A 258 -18.83 15.79 -11.95
CA PHE A 258 -19.91 15.96 -12.92
C PHE A 258 -21.28 15.47 -12.43
N ARG A 259 -21.35 14.90 -11.21
CA ARG A 259 -22.63 14.53 -10.59
C ARG A 259 -23.54 15.74 -10.34
N ASP A 260 -22.97 16.89 -9.96
CA ASP A 260 -23.73 18.15 -9.85
C ASP A 260 -23.39 19.10 -11.01
N MET A 261 -24.18 18.99 -12.07
CA MET A 261 -23.96 19.77 -13.29
C MET A 261 -24.29 21.25 -13.14
N LYS A 262 -25.13 21.61 -12.17
CA LYS A 262 -25.47 23.01 -11.90
C LYS A 262 -24.28 23.72 -11.24
N ARG A 263 -23.67 23.10 -10.23
CA ARG A 263 -22.52 23.66 -9.51
C ARG A 263 -21.27 23.72 -10.38
N ILE A 264 -20.91 22.67 -11.14
CA ILE A 264 -19.73 22.74 -12.02
C ILE A 264 -19.87 23.85 -13.07
N LYS A 265 -21.07 24.03 -13.63
CA LYS A 265 -21.35 25.08 -14.61
C LYS A 265 -21.20 26.46 -13.99
N SER A 266 -21.76 26.67 -12.80
CA SER A 266 -21.62 27.93 -12.06
C SER A 266 -20.15 28.24 -11.74
N LEU A 267 -19.42 27.23 -11.26
CA LEU A 267 -18.02 27.35 -10.85
C LEU A 267 -17.12 27.72 -12.04
N LEU A 268 -17.23 27.01 -13.16
CA LEU A 268 -16.38 27.20 -14.34
C LEU A 268 -16.73 28.44 -15.17
N ASN A 269 -17.93 29.00 -15.03
CA ASN A 269 -18.36 30.20 -15.77
C ASN A 269 -18.27 31.50 -14.95
N ASN A 270 -17.58 31.50 -13.82
CA ASN A 270 -17.33 32.70 -13.04
C ASN A 270 -16.17 33.53 -13.61
N SER A 271 -16.49 34.58 -14.37
CA SER A 271 -15.49 35.45 -15.01
C SER A 271 -14.58 36.22 -14.03
N LYS A 272 -15.01 36.41 -12.76
CA LYS A 272 -14.21 37.10 -11.74
C LYS A 272 -13.19 36.18 -11.07
N LYS A 273 -13.46 34.87 -11.05
CA LYS A 273 -12.64 33.84 -10.40
C LYS A 273 -12.54 32.61 -11.31
N PRO A 274 -11.88 32.73 -12.47
CA PRO A 274 -11.89 31.71 -13.52
C PRO A 274 -11.12 30.44 -13.12
N ILE A 275 -11.73 29.28 -13.29
CA ILE A 275 -11.14 27.99 -12.91
C ILE A 275 -11.16 27.07 -14.13
N ARG A 276 -10.18 26.17 -14.22
CA ARG A 276 -10.15 25.11 -15.23
C ARG A 276 -9.76 23.76 -14.64
N PHE A 277 -10.16 22.70 -15.34
CA PHE A 277 -9.69 21.35 -15.11
C PHE A 277 -8.91 20.82 -16.31
N ILE A 278 -7.79 20.16 -16.05
CA ILE A 278 -7.00 19.45 -17.04
C ILE A 278 -6.99 17.97 -16.65
N PHE A 279 -7.63 17.16 -17.49
CA PHE A 279 -7.67 15.70 -17.36
C PHE A 279 -6.64 15.07 -18.30
N ALA A 280 -6.00 13.99 -17.85
CA ALA A 280 -5.19 13.15 -18.74
C ALA A 280 -5.17 11.70 -18.23
N GLY A 281 -5.10 10.72 -19.12
CA GLY A 281 -5.00 9.33 -18.69
C GLY A 281 -5.35 8.32 -19.76
N LYS A 282 -5.21 7.05 -19.41
CA LYS A 282 -5.54 5.90 -20.26
C LYS A 282 -6.40 4.94 -19.45
N ALA A 283 -7.35 4.28 -20.11
CA ALA A 283 -8.05 3.12 -19.58
C ALA A 283 -7.40 1.84 -20.10
N HIS A 284 -7.54 0.74 -19.37
CA HIS A 284 -7.12 -0.57 -19.89
C HIS A 284 -8.01 -0.94 -21.10
N PRO A 285 -7.50 -1.62 -22.14
CA PRO A 285 -8.30 -2.02 -23.30
C PRO A 285 -9.53 -2.86 -22.95
N ASN A 286 -9.47 -3.63 -21.86
CA ASN A 286 -10.56 -4.46 -21.36
C ASN A 286 -11.38 -3.81 -20.21
N ASP A 287 -11.08 -2.55 -19.83
CA ASP A 287 -11.83 -1.84 -18.78
C ASP A 287 -12.87 -0.91 -19.42
N GLY A 288 -14.03 -1.47 -19.73
CA GLY A 288 -15.15 -0.73 -20.34
C GLY A 288 -15.66 0.43 -19.46
N GLY A 289 -15.59 0.29 -18.14
CA GLY A 289 -15.97 1.35 -17.21
C GLY A 289 -15.00 2.54 -17.26
N GLY A 290 -13.69 2.27 -17.25
CA GLY A 290 -12.66 3.30 -17.45
C GLY A 290 -12.79 4.01 -18.81
N GLN A 291 -13.10 3.28 -19.88
CA GLN A 291 -13.34 3.85 -21.21
C GLN A 291 -14.58 4.74 -21.26
N ALA A 292 -15.67 4.32 -20.62
CA ALA A 292 -16.91 5.10 -20.52
C ALA A 292 -16.67 6.43 -19.80
N LEU A 293 -15.88 6.43 -18.70
CA LEU A 293 -15.49 7.65 -17.99
C LEU A 293 -14.72 8.62 -18.88
N ILE A 294 -13.73 8.15 -19.64
CA ILE A 294 -12.98 9.00 -20.58
C ILE A 294 -13.93 9.62 -21.61
N LYS A 295 -14.81 8.81 -22.20
CA LYS A 295 -15.80 9.26 -23.19
C LYS A 295 -16.74 10.33 -22.63
N GLU A 296 -17.20 10.15 -21.40
CA GLU A 296 -18.04 11.12 -20.68
C GLU A 296 -17.32 12.47 -20.55
N ILE A 297 -16.08 12.46 -20.05
CA ILE A 297 -15.30 13.69 -19.81
C ILE A 297 -15.00 14.42 -21.14
N ILE A 298 -14.62 13.69 -22.19
CA ILE A 298 -14.39 14.27 -23.52
C ILE A 298 -15.69 14.83 -24.11
N SER A 299 -16.83 14.18 -23.88
CA SER A 299 -18.12 14.70 -24.33
C SER A 299 -18.50 15.98 -23.59
N LEU A 300 -18.18 16.07 -22.29
CA LEU A 300 -18.43 17.27 -21.49
C LEU A 300 -17.50 18.41 -21.90
N SER A 301 -16.22 18.16 -22.15
CA SER A 301 -15.26 19.21 -22.55
C SER A 301 -15.63 19.94 -23.84
N LYS A 302 -16.38 19.27 -24.72
CA LYS A 302 -16.85 19.83 -25.99
C LYS A 302 -18.15 20.61 -25.91
N LYS A 303 -18.82 20.66 -24.75
CA LYS A 303 -20.03 21.47 -24.58
C LYS A 303 -19.70 22.96 -24.54
N PRO A 304 -20.52 23.86 -25.13
CA PRO A 304 -20.24 25.29 -25.19
C PRO A 304 -19.93 25.94 -23.82
N GLU A 305 -20.61 25.52 -22.76
CA GLU A 305 -20.40 26.04 -21.40
C GLU A 305 -19.09 25.60 -20.73
N PHE A 306 -18.41 24.58 -21.28
CA PHE A 306 -17.17 24.00 -20.74
C PHE A 306 -15.96 24.13 -21.66
N LEU A 307 -16.17 24.69 -22.85
CA LEU A 307 -15.14 24.87 -23.87
C LEU A 307 -13.93 25.64 -23.29
N GLY A 308 -12.73 25.06 -23.39
CA GLY A 308 -11.49 25.62 -22.83
C GLY A 308 -11.36 25.61 -21.29
N LYS A 309 -12.43 25.25 -20.57
CA LYS A 309 -12.46 25.13 -19.09
C LYS A 309 -12.28 23.71 -18.61
N ILE A 310 -12.71 22.72 -19.39
CA ILE A 310 -12.38 21.31 -19.21
C ILE A 310 -11.53 20.90 -20.40
N ILE A 311 -10.29 20.50 -20.15
CA ILE A 311 -9.34 20.09 -21.18
C ILE A 311 -8.98 18.64 -20.93
N PHE A 312 -9.08 17.79 -21.96
CA PHE A 312 -8.61 16.41 -21.90
C PHE A 312 -7.37 16.26 -22.78
N LEU A 313 -6.26 15.84 -22.20
CA LEU A 313 -5.00 15.60 -22.91
C LEU A 313 -4.80 14.10 -23.10
N GLU A 314 -4.70 13.68 -24.36
CA GLU A 314 -4.54 12.28 -24.74
C GLU A 314 -3.11 11.77 -24.48
N ASN A 315 -2.90 10.46 -24.61
CA ASN A 315 -1.58 9.84 -24.57
C ASN A 315 -0.72 10.14 -23.32
N TYR A 316 -1.36 10.19 -22.14
CA TYR A 316 -0.66 10.35 -20.87
C TYR A 316 0.53 9.38 -20.70
N ASP A 317 1.71 9.98 -20.55
CA ASP A 317 3.01 9.32 -20.42
C ASP A 317 3.88 10.06 -19.38
N ILE A 318 5.17 9.73 -19.31
CA ILE A 318 6.08 10.33 -18.33
C ILE A 318 6.37 11.81 -18.62
N GLU A 319 6.36 12.23 -19.89
CA GLU A 319 6.64 13.62 -20.26
C GLU A 319 5.45 14.51 -19.90
N LEU A 320 4.24 14.13 -20.32
CA LEU A 320 3.02 14.86 -19.96
C LEU A 320 2.81 14.85 -18.44
N ALA A 321 3.11 13.73 -17.77
CA ALA A 321 3.06 13.67 -16.30
C ALA A 321 3.96 14.71 -15.64
N LYS A 322 5.21 14.89 -16.10
CA LYS A 322 6.12 15.90 -15.57
C LYS A 322 5.54 17.30 -15.75
N LYS A 323 5.07 17.64 -16.95
CA LYS A 323 4.49 18.97 -17.22
C LYS A 323 3.30 19.27 -16.32
N LEU A 324 2.41 18.29 -16.13
CA LEU A 324 1.23 18.47 -15.29
C LEU A 324 1.58 18.65 -13.82
N VAL A 325 2.37 17.74 -13.22
CA VAL A 325 2.73 17.82 -11.79
C VAL A 325 3.63 19.01 -11.46
N GLN A 326 4.26 19.62 -12.47
CA GLN A 326 5.04 20.85 -12.35
C GLN A 326 4.17 22.10 -12.49
N GLY A 327 3.20 22.10 -13.42
CA GLY A 327 2.52 23.32 -13.86
C GLY A 327 1.13 23.60 -13.28
N VAL A 328 0.36 22.58 -12.86
CA VAL A 328 -0.98 22.83 -12.29
C VAL A 328 -0.91 23.43 -10.89
N ASP A 329 -1.98 24.05 -10.39
CA ASP A 329 -2.01 24.64 -9.04
C ASP A 329 -2.47 23.63 -7.98
N ILE A 330 -3.43 22.78 -8.34
CA ILE A 330 -3.97 21.72 -7.50
C ILE A 330 -3.90 20.39 -8.23
N TRP A 331 -3.48 19.35 -7.52
CA TRP A 331 -3.56 17.96 -7.94
C TRP A 331 -4.75 17.27 -7.28
N LEU A 332 -5.74 16.87 -8.09
CA LEU A 332 -6.99 16.26 -7.62
C LEU A 332 -6.91 14.73 -7.65
N ASN A 333 -7.27 14.09 -6.54
CA ASN A 333 -7.43 12.63 -6.45
C ASN A 333 -8.72 12.28 -5.71
N THR A 334 -9.59 11.50 -6.33
CA THR A 334 -10.90 11.12 -5.77
C THR A 334 -11.09 9.60 -5.68
N PRO A 335 -10.11 8.79 -5.24
CA PRO A 335 -10.31 7.35 -5.18
C PRO A 335 -11.42 6.96 -4.20
N THR A 336 -12.08 5.86 -4.48
CA THR A 336 -12.95 5.17 -3.53
C THR A 336 -12.05 4.58 -2.46
N ARG A 337 -12.36 4.89 -1.21
CA ARG A 337 -11.64 4.43 -0.01
C ARG A 337 -12.09 3.01 0.39
N PRO A 338 -11.19 2.10 0.81
CA PRO A 338 -9.72 2.21 0.90
C PRO A 338 -9.00 1.59 -0.33
N LEU A 339 -9.45 1.89 -1.54
CA LEU A 339 -8.99 1.21 -2.77
C LEU A 339 -7.75 1.85 -3.38
N GLU A 340 -7.16 2.88 -2.75
CA GLU A 340 -5.84 3.41 -3.09
C GLU A 340 -4.76 2.86 -2.14
N ALA A 341 -3.92 1.96 -2.62
CA ALA A 341 -2.81 1.44 -1.81
C ALA A 341 -1.80 2.53 -1.39
N SER A 342 -1.57 3.53 -2.24
CA SER A 342 -0.65 4.64 -1.94
C SER A 342 -1.00 5.84 -2.81
N GLY A 343 -0.42 5.96 -4.01
CA GLY A 343 -0.69 7.04 -4.96
C GLY A 343 0.48 8.03 -5.09
N THR A 344 1.46 7.70 -5.94
CA THR A 344 2.70 8.51 -6.02
C THR A 344 2.57 9.81 -6.81
N SER A 345 1.49 10.03 -7.58
CA SER A 345 1.32 11.25 -8.38
C SER A 345 1.18 12.51 -7.52
N GLY A 346 0.45 12.42 -6.40
CA GLY A 346 0.34 13.51 -5.45
C GLY A 346 1.69 13.86 -4.81
N MET A 347 2.53 12.85 -4.52
CA MET A 347 3.90 13.08 -4.01
C MET A 347 4.75 13.87 -5.02
N LYS A 348 4.63 13.58 -6.33
CA LYS A 348 5.35 14.31 -7.39
C LYS A 348 4.90 15.77 -7.47
N ALA A 349 3.60 16.01 -7.29
CA ALA A 349 3.01 17.34 -7.24
C ALA A 349 3.56 18.15 -6.06
N VAL A 350 3.67 17.56 -4.88
CA VAL A 350 4.26 18.20 -3.69
C VAL A 350 5.69 18.69 -3.95
N MET A 351 6.52 17.89 -4.63
CA MET A 351 7.91 18.27 -4.94
C MET A 351 8.04 19.54 -5.79
N ASN A 352 6.94 19.97 -6.42
CA ASN A 352 6.87 21.15 -7.27
C ASN A 352 5.99 22.27 -6.67
N GLY A 353 5.65 22.18 -5.38
CA GLY A 353 4.79 23.18 -4.75
C GLY A 353 3.35 23.18 -5.24
N VAL A 354 2.88 22.09 -5.85
CA VAL A 354 1.49 21.89 -6.22
C VAL A 354 0.74 21.34 -5.01
N LEU A 355 -0.41 21.95 -4.68
CA LEU A 355 -1.24 21.54 -3.55
C LEU A 355 -2.08 20.32 -3.92
N ASN A 356 -2.42 19.47 -2.94
CA ASN A 356 -3.32 18.34 -3.18
C ASN A 356 -4.73 18.65 -2.66
N LEU A 357 -5.74 18.19 -3.41
CA LEU A 357 -7.10 18.00 -2.94
C LEU A 357 -7.41 16.52 -3.13
N SER A 358 -7.47 15.77 -2.03
CA SER A 358 -7.56 14.31 -2.11
C SER A 358 -8.42 13.73 -1.00
N VAL A 359 -9.02 12.58 -1.27
CA VAL A 359 -9.57 11.70 -0.22
C VAL A 359 -8.44 11.25 0.69
N LEU A 360 -8.70 11.18 2.01
CA LEU A 360 -7.82 10.55 2.99
C LEU A 360 -7.83 9.03 2.77
N ASP A 361 -7.06 8.62 1.77
CA ASP A 361 -6.78 7.23 1.41
C ASP A 361 -5.32 7.13 0.93
N GLY A 362 -4.77 5.91 0.93
CA GLY A 362 -3.40 5.62 0.53
C GLY A 362 -2.38 6.53 1.21
N TRP A 363 -1.55 7.22 0.42
CA TRP A 363 -0.48 8.07 0.95
C TRP A 363 -0.97 9.35 1.62
N TRP A 364 -2.18 9.82 1.27
CA TRP A 364 -2.65 11.12 1.75
C TRP A 364 -3.04 11.09 3.22
N VAL A 365 -3.38 9.91 3.76
CA VAL A 365 -3.55 9.68 5.21
C VAL A 365 -2.28 10.06 5.98
N GLU A 366 -1.11 9.73 5.45
CA GLU A 366 0.18 10.04 6.07
C GLU A 366 0.67 11.47 5.73
N GLY A 367 0.33 11.93 4.52
CA GLY A 367 0.82 13.18 3.95
C GLY A 367 0.02 14.42 4.33
N TYR A 368 -1.26 14.29 4.65
CA TYR A 368 -2.11 15.45 4.92
C TYR A 368 -1.58 16.27 6.11
N ARG A 369 -1.51 17.59 5.90
CA ARG A 369 -1.25 18.59 6.93
C ARG A 369 -2.27 19.70 6.76
N GLU A 370 -2.87 20.13 7.87
CA GLU A 370 -3.80 21.25 7.85
C GLU A 370 -3.10 22.48 7.23
N ASN A 371 -3.79 23.24 6.37
CA ASN A 371 -3.22 24.39 5.65
C ASN A 371 -2.05 24.04 4.71
N ALA A 372 -1.95 22.80 4.22
CA ALA A 372 -0.98 22.38 3.20
C ALA A 372 -1.63 21.64 2.01
N GLY A 373 -2.94 21.84 1.82
CA GLY A 373 -3.80 21.12 0.90
C GLY A 373 -5.14 20.84 1.55
N TRP A 374 -5.95 20.02 0.90
CA TRP A 374 -7.31 19.70 1.34
C TRP A 374 -7.55 18.19 1.36
N ALA A 375 -8.39 17.78 2.29
CA ALA A 375 -8.74 16.40 2.55
C ALA A 375 -10.26 16.23 2.46
N ILE A 376 -10.70 15.11 1.89
CA ILE A 376 -12.05 14.57 2.09
C ILE A 376 -11.90 13.46 3.12
N ASP A 377 -12.83 13.37 4.07
CA ASP A 377 -12.72 12.50 5.25
C ASP A 377 -12.32 11.06 4.93
N GLU A 378 -11.67 10.39 5.90
CA GLU A 378 -11.29 8.98 5.81
C GLU A 378 -12.49 8.06 6.05
N LYS A 379 -13.33 8.38 7.05
CA LYS A 379 -14.46 7.53 7.48
C LYS A 379 -15.66 7.64 6.53
N ARG A 380 -16.11 6.50 6.01
CA ARG A 380 -17.37 6.44 5.24
C ARG A 380 -18.54 6.81 6.13
N SER A 381 -19.45 7.61 5.60
CA SER A 381 -20.73 7.95 6.24
C SER A 381 -21.84 7.02 5.76
N TYR A 382 -21.69 6.43 4.57
CA TYR A 382 -22.66 5.52 3.97
C TYR A 382 -22.01 4.23 3.46
N ASP A 383 -22.68 3.10 3.68
CA ASP A 383 -22.30 1.82 3.09
C ASP A 383 -22.61 1.79 1.58
N ASN A 384 -23.70 2.44 1.16
CA ASN A 384 -24.04 2.60 -0.25
C ASN A 384 -23.04 3.56 -0.94
N GLN A 385 -22.46 3.13 -2.06
CA GLN A 385 -21.43 3.89 -2.77
C GLN A 385 -21.97 5.15 -3.46
N ASP A 386 -23.18 5.14 -3.99
CA ASP A 386 -23.75 6.31 -4.68
C ASP A 386 -24.03 7.46 -3.70
N PHE A 387 -24.58 7.16 -2.51
CA PHE A 387 -24.77 8.17 -1.46
C PHE A 387 -23.44 8.71 -0.94
N GLN A 388 -22.42 7.86 -0.84
CA GLN A 388 -21.07 8.31 -0.47
C GLN A 388 -20.46 9.21 -1.56
N ASP A 389 -20.69 8.91 -2.84
CA ASP A 389 -20.22 9.71 -3.96
C ASP A 389 -20.91 11.08 -4.01
N GLU A 390 -22.21 11.16 -3.68
CA GLU A 390 -22.93 12.43 -3.55
C GLU A 390 -22.36 13.30 -2.43
N LEU A 391 -22.16 12.73 -1.24
CA LEU A 391 -21.54 13.44 -0.12
C LEU A 391 -20.11 13.91 -0.44
N ASP A 392 -19.30 13.04 -1.04
CA ASP A 392 -17.92 13.38 -1.42
C ASP A 392 -17.92 14.50 -2.49
N ALA A 393 -18.84 14.47 -3.46
CA ALA A 393 -18.99 15.54 -4.46
C ALA A 393 -19.39 16.86 -3.80
N GLU A 394 -20.40 16.87 -2.92
CA GLU A 394 -20.82 18.06 -2.17
C GLU A 394 -19.68 18.65 -1.34
N THR A 395 -18.91 17.79 -0.67
CA THR A 395 -17.74 18.20 0.12
C THR A 395 -16.69 18.87 -0.75
N ILE A 396 -16.36 18.27 -1.91
CA ILE A 396 -15.41 18.87 -2.85
C ILE A 396 -15.89 20.25 -3.33
N TYR A 397 -17.17 20.39 -3.66
CA TYR A 397 -17.71 21.67 -4.07
C TYR A 397 -17.66 22.71 -2.95
N ASN A 398 -18.00 22.34 -1.71
CA ASN A 398 -17.93 23.24 -0.58
C ASN A 398 -16.50 23.74 -0.35
N LEU A 399 -15.50 22.85 -0.47
CA LEU A 399 -14.09 23.22 -0.42
C LEU A 399 -13.70 24.16 -1.57
N LEU A 400 -14.13 23.86 -2.80
CA LEU A 400 -13.84 24.68 -3.97
C LEU A 400 -14.42 26.09 -3.82
N GLU A 401 -15.71 26.19 -3.49
CA GLU A 401 -16.47 27.43 -3.47
C GLU A 401 -16.13 28.33 -2.27
N ASN A 402 -15.96 27.74 -1.07
CA ASN A 402 -15.84 28.50 0.17
C ASN A 402 -14.38 28.68 0.63
N GLU A 403 -13.46 27.83 0.19
CA GLU A 403 -12.07 27.86 0.65
C GLU A 403 -11.08 28.08 -0.48
N ILE A 404 -10.96 27.11 -1.40
CA ILE A 404 -9.90 27.06 -2.41
C ILE A 404 -9.94 28.28 -3.32
N VAL A 405 -11.07 28.52 -3.98
CA VAL A 405 -11.23 29.59 -4.96
C VAL A 405 -11.14 30.96 -4.29
N PRO A 406 -11.82 31.21 -3.15
CA PRO A 406 -11.61 32.45 -2.40
C PRO A 406 -10.16 32.69 -1.98
N VAL A 407 -9.44 31.67 -1.49
CA VAL A 407 -8.06 31.83 -1.04
C VAL A 407 -7.11 32.11 -2.20
N TYR A 408 -7.23 31.41 -3.33
CA TYR A 408 -6.40 31.66 -4.51
C TYR A 408 -6.53 33.10 -5.00
N TYR A 409 -7.77 33.61 -5.15
CA TYR A 409 -8.05 34.95 -5.67
C TYR A 409 -7.97 36.10 -4.67
N LYS A 410 -7.57 35.86 -3.41
CA LYS A 410 -7.45 36.89 -2.37
C LYS A 410 -6.13 37.66 -2.48
N HIS A 411 -5.94 38.42 -3.56
CA HIS A 411 -4.65 39.04 -3.86
C HIS A 411 -4.33 40.33 -3.07
N GLY A 412 -5.31 40.97 -2.43
CA GLY A 412 -5.10 42.22 -1.70
C GLY A 412 -4.54 43.32 -2.61
N LYS A 413 -3.36 43.89 -2.27
CA LYS A 413 -2.63 44.88 -3.11
C LYS A 413 -1.61 44.25 -4.07
N LYS A 414 -1.40 42.94 -4.01
CA LYS A 414 -0.43 42.19 -4.82
C LYS A 414 -1.18 41.45 -5.94
N ASP A 415 -0.47 40.72 -6.79
CA ASP A 415 -1.03 39.83 -7.81
C ASP A 415 -1.17 38.38 -7.33
N TYR A 416 -0.89 38.11 -6.05
CA TYR A 416 -0.90 36.80 -5.44
C TYR A 416 -1.54 36.82 -4.03
N SER A 417 -2.00 35.65 -3.58
CA SER A 417 -2.50 35.45 -2.22
C SER A 417 -1.41 34.97 -1.27
N LYS A 418 -1.15 35.74 -0.21
CA LYS A 418 -0.19 35.35 0.85
C LYS A 418 -0.54 34.02 1.51
N LYS A 419 -1.83 33.77 1.75
CA LYS A 419 -2.29 32.52 2.35
C LYS A 419 -2.00 31.35 1.40
N TRP A 420 -2.24 31.51 0.10
CA TRP A 420 -1.93 30.49 -0.90
C TRP A 420 -0.44 30.12 -0.92
N LEU A 421 0.43 31.12 -0.92
CA LEU A 421 1.89 30.90 -0.90
C LEU A 421 2.37 30.27 0.41
N ALA A 422 1.78 30.65 1.56
CA ALA A 422 2.04 30.00 2.83
C ALA A 422 1.67 28.51 2.79
N MET A 423 0.55 28.16 2.16
CA MET A 423 0.16 26.75 1.97
C MET A 423 1.16 25.99 1.09
N ILE A 424 1.64 26.60 -0.01
CA ILE A 424 2.67 26.00 -0.87
C ILE A 424 3.95 25.74 -0.09
N ARG A 425 4.43 26.73 0.67
CA ARG A 425 5.64 26.62 1.49
C ARG A 425 5.49 25.51 2.53
N LYS A 426 4.36 25.47 3.23
CA LYS A 426 4.05 24.42 4.23
C LYS A 426 3.99 23.03 3.59
N ASN A 427 3.32 22.90 2.45
CA ASN A 427 3.24 21.66 1.66
C ASN A 427 4.63 21.12 1.31
N ILE A 428 5.53 21.96 0.79
CA ILE A 428 6.88 21.50 0.48
C ILE A 428 7.63 21.15 1.77
N LYS A 429 7.63 22.03 2.77
CA LYS A 429 8.41 21.88 4.01
C LYS A 429 8.02 20.65 4.83
N GLU A 430 6.71 20.43 5.03
CA GLU A 430 6.19 19.43 5.95
C GLU A 430 5.80 18.11 5.29
N ILE A 431 5.68 18.06 3.96
CA ILE A 431 5.23 16.86 3.24
C ILE A 431 6.38 16.30 2.39
N ALA A 432 7.03 17.11 1.54
CA ALA A 432 8.08 16.65 0.61
C ALA A 432 9.16 15.74 1.24
N PRO A 433 9.81 16.07 2.38
CA PRO A 433 10.87 15.23 2.96
C PRO A 433 10.42 13.80 3.24
N HIS A 434 9.15 13.64 3.63
CA HIS A 434 8.57 12.36 3.98
C HIS A 434 8.20 11.52 2.76
N PHE A 435 8.24 12.02 1.52
CA PHE A 435 7.85 11.24 0.33
C PHE A 435 8.94 11.20 -0.75
N THR A 436 10.19 11.36 -0.33
CA THR A 436 11.35 11.15 -1.21
C THR A 436 11.69 9.67 -1.35
N MET A 437 12.19 9.26 -2.52
CA MET A 437 12.68 7.90 -2.74
C MET A 437 13.85 7.54 -1.79
N LYS A 438 14.66 8.52 -1.35
CA LYS A 438 15.70 8.28 -0.35
C LYS A 438 15.11 7.82 0.98
N ARG A 439 14.10 8.52 1.50
CA ARG A 439 13.37 8.10 2.71
C ARG A 439 12.81 6.69 2.56
N MET A 440 12.15 6.43 1.43
CA MET A 440 11.59 5.10 1.12
C MET A 440 12.68 4.01 1.12
N LEU A 441 13.85 4.28 0.53
CA LEU A 441 14.98 3.34 0.53
C LEU A 441 15.57 3.14 1.93
N ASP A 442 15.69 4.20 2.73
CA ASP A 442 16.13 4.10 4.13
C ASP A 442 15.19 3.18 4.91
N ASP A 443 13.88 3.38 4.79
CA ASP A 443 12.87 2.51 5.40
C ASP A 443 13.01 1.04 4.96
N TYR A 444 13.23 0.76 3.67
CA TYR A 444 13.46 -0.62 3.22
C TYR A 444 14.75 -1.23 3.80
N ILE A 445 15.83 -0.45 3.85
CA ILE A 445 17.12 -0.89 4.37
C ILE A 445 17.00 -1.23 5.87
N GLU A 446 16.43 -0.31 6.64
CA GLU A 446 16.32 -0.40 8.10
C GLU A 446 15.32 -1.47 8.54
N ARG A 447 14.14 -1.52 7.90
CA ARG A 447 13.05 -2.41 8.32
C ARG A 447 13.20 -3.83 7.80
N PHE A 448 13.81 -4.01 6.61
CA PHE A 448 13.78 -5.30 5.91
C PHE A 448 15.15 -5.80 5.46
N TYR A 449 15.91 -5.03 4.67
CA TYR A 449 17.09 -5.58 4.00
C TYR A 449 18.21 -5.97 4.97
N ILE A 450 18.50 -5.17 5.99
CA ILE A 450 19.53 -5.51 6.99
C ILE A 450 19.14 -6.79 7.73
N LYS A 451 17.87 -6.89 8.13
CA LYS A 451 17.32 -8.07 8.82
C LYS A 451 17.41 -9.33 7.96
N LEU A 452 16.97 -9.25 6.71
CA LEU A 452 17.02 -10.35 5.75
C LEU A 452 18.46 -10.75 5.42
N TYR A 453 19.37 -9.79 5.32
CA TYR A 453 20.79 -10.07 5.11
C TYR A 453 21.39 -10.87 6.29
N ALA A 454 21.14 -10.43 7.52
CA ALA A 454 21.59 -11.14 8.71
C ALA A 454 21.03 -12.56 8.74
N ARG A 455 19.73 -12.72 8.51
CA ARG A 455 19.05 -14.01 8.49
C ARG A 455 19.56 -14.94 7.39
N LYS A 456 19.83 -14.41 6.20
CA LYS A 456 20.43 -15.15 5.08
C LYS A 456 21.83 -15.67 5.43
N ASN A 457 22.64 -14.89 6.15
CA ASN A 457 23.97 -15.34 6.54
C ASN A 457 23.90 -16.45 7.60
N GLU A 458 22.98 -16.31 8.56
CA GLU A 458 22.72 -17.33 9.58
C GLU A 458 22.25 -18.65 8.96
N ILE A 459 21.26 -18.61 8.07
CA ILE A 459 20.68 -19.83 7.49
C ILE A 459 21.62 -20.56 6.53
N ASN A 460 22.56 -19.84 5.91
CA ASN A 460 23.55 -20.41 5.01
C ASN A 460 24.80 -20.96 5.72
N ALA A 461 25.00 -20.63 7.00
CA ALA A 461 26.16 -21.05 7.76
C ALA A 461 26.21 -22.58 7.95
N ASN A 462 27.43 -23.10 8.18
CA ASN A 462 27.67 -24.50 8.52
C ASN A 462 26.98 -25.49 7.56
N ASP A 463 27.13 -25.28 6.25
CA ASP A 463 26.49 -26.11 5.22
C ASP A 463 24.96 -26.20 5.41
N TYR A 464 24.32 -25.04 5.58
CA TYR A 464 22.87 -24.89 5.70
C TYR A 464 22.24 -25.67 6.87
N GLN A 465 22.99 -25.95 7.94
CA GLN A 465 22.51 -26.78 9.06
C GLN A 465 21.21 -26.25 9.68
N LEU A 466 21.05 -24.93 9.76
CA LEU A 466 19.84 -24.31 10.28
C LEU A 466 18.61 -24.62 9.42
N ALA A 467 18.74 -24.52 8.08
CA ALA A 467 17.66 -24.88 7.15
C ALA A 467 17.26 -26.35 7.28
N LYS A 468 18.26 -27.24 7.37
CA LYS A 468 18.07 -28.69 7.58
C LYS A 468 17.31 -28.97 8.88
N ASN A 469 17.70 -28.32 9.97
CA ASN A 469 17.04 -28.46 11.26
C ASN A 469 15.60 -27.95 11.24
N ILE A 470 15.34 -26.78 10.65
CA ILE A 470 13.98 -26.22 10.54
C ILE A 470 13.10 -27.13 9.68
N ALA A 471 13.58 -27.58 8.52
CA ALA A 471 12.83 -28.46 7.63
C ALA A 471 12.48 -29.81 8.30
N ALA A 472 13.45 -30.43 8.98
CA ALA A 472 13.24 -31.66 9.73
C ALA A 472 12.23 -31.47 10.88
N TRP A 473 12.33 -30.34 11.61
CA TRP A 473 11.40 -29.99 12.66
C TRP A 473 9.98 -29.80 12.12
N LYS A 474 9.78 -29.00 11.05
CA LYS A 474 8.46 -28.79 10.41
C LYS A 474 7.83 -30.11 9.96
N LYS A 475 8.62 -31.02 9.39
CA LYS A 475 8.16 -32.36 9.00
C LYS A 475 7.68 -33.17 10.21
N LYS A 476 8.43 -33.17 11.32
CA LYS A 476 8.04 -33.89 12.54
C LYS A 476 6.74 -33.35 13.13
N VAL A 477 6.60 -32.01 13.19
CA VAL A 477 5.36 -31.39 13.70
C VAL A 477 4.17 -31.76 12.81
N LYS A 478 4.28 -31.62 11.49
CA LYS A 478 3.21 -31.94 10.54
C LYS A 478 2.69 -33.39 10.67
N LEU A 479 3.55 -34.35 10.96
CA LEU A 479 3.16 -35.77 11.09
C LEU A 479 2.40 -36.09 12.39
N GLY A 480 2.52 -35.27 13.43
CA GLY A 480 1.94 -35.55 14.74
C GLY A 480 0.97 -34.48 15.26
N TRP A 481 0.83 -33.33 14.59
CA TRP A 481 0.04 -32.20 15.07
C TRP A 481 -1.44 -32.56 15.34
N ASP A 482 -2.07 -33.25 14.40
CA ASP A 482 -3.48 -33.62 14.49
C ASP A 482 -3.76 -34.65 15.60
N LYS A 483 -2.70 -35.26 16.15
CA LYS A 483 -2.78 -36.24 17.25
C LYS A 483 -2.68 -35.63 18.64
N ILE A 484 -2.46 -34.31 18.75
CA ILE A 484 -2.45 -33.61 20.05
C ILE A 484 -3.86 -33.64 20.65
N ASN A 485 -3.98 -34.20 21.85
CA ASN A 485 -5.26 -34.25 22.58
C ASN A 485 -5.25 -33.28 23.76
N VAL A 486 -6.39 -32.62 23.97
CA VAL A 486 -6.62 -31.78 25.13
C VAL A 486 -7.21 -32.67 26.22
N GLU A 487 -6.45 -32.93 27.29
CA GLU A 487 -6.93 -33.79 28.38
C GLU A 487 -7.84 -33.04 29.34
N SER A 488 -7.50 -31.79 29.65
CA SER A 488 -8.31 -30.95 30.51
C SER A 488 -8.06 -29.47 30.25
N VAL A 489 -9.13 -28.68 30.30
CA VAL A 489 -9.10 -27.22 30.39
C VAL A 489 -9.89 -26.85 31.64
N GLN A 490 -9.26 -26.19 32.59
CA GLN A 490 -9.86 -25.79 33.86
C GLN A 490 -9.61 -24.30 34.06
N PHE A 491 -10.66 -23.53 34.19
CA PHE A 491 -10.57 -22.15 34.67
C PHE A 491 -11.40 -22.01 35.92
N SER A 492 -11.04 -21.06 36.79
CA SER A 492 -11.87 -20.72 37.94
C SER A 492 -13.32 -20.46 37.52
N ASP A 493 -14.30 -21.02 38.26
CA ASP A 493 -15.75 -21.00 37.95
C ASP A 493 -16.30 -19.59 37.65
N ALA A 494 -15.60 -18.54 38.09
CA ALA A 494 -15.95 -17.15 37.90
C ALA A 494 -15.86 -16.64 36.44
N LEU A 495 -15.43 -17.44 35.45
CA LEU A 495 -15.51 -17.07 34.03
C LEU A 495 -16.87 -17.38 33.37
N GLN A 496 -17.77 -18.12 34.02
CA GLN A 496 -19.04 -18.53 33.39
C GLN A 496 -20.14 -17.45 33.40
N ASP A 497 -20.08 -16.47 34.32
CA ASP A 497 -21.16 -15.46 34.46
C ASP A 497 -20.67 -14.01 34.49
N ARG A 498 -19.72 -13.66 35.38
CA ARG A 498 -19.26 -12.28 35.58
C ARG A 498 -17.80 -12.22 36.03
N ILE A 499 -16.99 -11.53 35.24
CA ILE A 499 -15.60 -11.26 35.55
C ILE A 499 -15.49 -9.89 36.24
N GLU A 500 -14.89 -9.84 37.43
CA GLU A 500 -14.65 -8.64 38.22
C GLU A 500 -13.31 -8.02 37.83
N ILE A 501 -13.31 -6.70 37.63
CA ILE A 501 -12.09 -5.95 37.35
C ILE A 501 -11.18 -5.95 38.57
N GLY A 502 -9.88 -6.16 38.33
CA GLY A 502 -8.87 -6.17 39.39
C GLY A 502 -8.81 -7.47 40.20
N LYS A 503 -9.70 -8.43 39.93
CA LYS A 503 -9.61 -9.78 40.47
C LYS A 503 -8.71 -10.64 39.57
N GLU A 504 -7.86 -11.44 40.19
CA GLU A 504 -7.01 -12.41 39.49
C GLU A 504 -7.78 -13.70 39.24
N TYR A 505 -7.65 -14.22 38.01
CA TYR A 505 -8.25 -15.46 37.56
C TYR A 505 -7.15 -16.44 37.19
N GLU A 506 -7.38 -17.72 37.50
CA GLU A 506 -6.43 -18.80 37.23
C GLU A 506 -7.01 -19.78 36.22
N GLY A 507 -6.15 -20.21 35.30
CA GLY A 507 -6.44 -21.22 34.29
C GLY A 507 -5.35 -22.29 34.25
N LYS A 508 -5.75 -23.53 33.96
CA LYS A 508 -4.87 -24.66 33.76
C LYS A 508 -5.28 -25.47 32.55
N VAL A 509 -4.30 -25.83 31.72
CA VAL A 509 -4.48 -26.65 30.52
C VAL A 509 -3.53 -27.84 30.58
N VAL A 510 -4.03 -29.04 30.29
CA VAL A 510 -3.21 -30.25 30.19
C VAL A 510 -3.35 -30.83 28.79
N LEU A 511 -2.22 -30.97 28.10
CA LEU A 511 -2.12 -31.51 26.75
C LEU A 511 -1.43 -32.88 26.77
N ASP A 512 -1.94 -33.82 25.99
CA ASP A 512 -1.23 -35.04 25.64
C ASP A 512 -0.43 -34.82 24.35
N LEU A 513 0.89 -34.85 24.50
CA LEU A 513 1.90 -34.65 23.45
C LEU A 513 2.66 -35.95 23.15
N SER A 514 2.13 -37.11 23.52
CA SER A 514 2.81 -38.42 23.40
C SER A 514 3.28 -38.74 21.98
N GLU A 515 2.57 -38.24 20.96
CA GLU A 515 2.89 -38.45 19.54
C GLU A 515 3.86 -37.41 18.96
N ILE A 516 4.13 -36.32 19.68
CA ILE A 516 5.07 -35.25 19.29
C ILE A 516 6.10 -34.97 20.38
N GLN A 517 6.60 -36.02 21.03
CA GLN A 517 7.63 -35.90 22.07
C GLN A 517 8.81 -35.07 21.59
N ASN A 518 9.33 -34.19 22.45
CA ASN A 518 10.43 -33.26 22.18
C ASN A 518 10.11 -32.16 21.14
N ILE A 519 8.83 -31.88 20.89
CA ILE A 519 8.39 -30.63 20.25
C ILE A 519 7.85 -29.73 21.36
N GLU A 520 8.46 -28.56 21.52
CA GLU A 520 7.92 -27.54 22.41
C GLU A 520 6.61 -27.01 21.84
N THR A 521 5.60 -26.85 22.69
CA THR A 521 4.32 -26.24 22.33
C THR A 521 4.03 -25.10 23.30
N GLY A 522 3.48 -24.02 22.76
CA GLY A 522 2.94 -22.91 23.54
C GLY A 522 1.42 -23.01 23.60
N VAL A 523 0.85 -22.48 24.68
CA VAL A 523 -0.60 -22.30 24.83
C VAL A 523 -0.84 -20.84 25.13
N GLU A 524 -1.81 -20.23 24.47
CA GLU A 524 -2.17 -18.83 24.64
C GLU A 524 -3.64 -18.65 24.97
N MET A 525 -3.91 -17.68 25.83
CA MET A 525 -5.21 -17.07 25.99
C MET A 525 -5.29 -15.85 25.08
N VAL A 526 -6.30 -15.82 24.22
CA VAL A 526 -6.60 -14.70 23.32
C VAL A 526 -7.92 -14.09 23.74
N MET A 527 -7.87 -12.81 24.11
CA MET A 527 -9.01 -12.00 24.46
C MET A 527 -9.38 -11.10 23.29
N THR A 528 -10.65 -11.10 22.91
CA THR A 528 -11.15 -10.22 21.84
C THR A 528 -12.38 -9.44 22.28
N GLU A 529 -12.59 -8.28 21.68
CA GLU A 529 -13.83 -7.52 21.75
C GLU A 529 -14.47 -7.42 20.37
N GLN A 530 -15.78 -7.23 20.33
CA GLN A 530 -16.50 -7.08 19.07
C GLN A 530 -16.76 -5.60 18.82
N ASP A 531 -16.38 -5.10 17.65
CA ASP A 531 -16.70 -3.72 17.25
C ASP A 531 -18.16 -3.57 16.80
N GLU A 532 -18.60 -2.32 16.54
CA GLU A 532 -19.97 -2.00 16.12
C GLU A 532 -20.41 -2.74 14.83
N LYS A 533 -19.46 -3.22 14.02
CA LYS A 533 -19.71 -3.96 12.78
C LYS A 533 -19.62 -5.48 12.95
N GLY A 534 -19.42 -5.95 14.18
CA GLY A 534 -19.31 -7.36 14.47
C GLY A 534 -17.91 -7.95 14.27
N LYS A 535 -16.89 -7.15 13.90
CA LYS A 535 -15.51 -7.64 13.70
C LYS A 535 -14.85 -7.83 15.07
N MET A 536 -14.29 -9.02 15.30
CA MET A 536 -13.48 -9.29 16.49
C MET A 536 -12.13 -8.56 16.38
N LYS A 537 -11.74 -7.88 17.44
CA LYS A 537 -10.43 -7.24 17.59
C LYS A 537 -9.72 -7.80 18.80
N ILE A 538 -8.43 -8.07 18.66
CA ILE A 538 -7.60 -8.48 19.79
C ILE A 538 -7.55 -7.35 20.83
N VAL A 539 -7.82 -7.73 22.08
CA VAL A 539 -7.61 -6.90 23.26
C VAL A 539 -6.29 -7.28 23.91
N GLU A 540 -6.06 -8.57 24.11
CA GLU A 540 -4.87 -9.09 24.78
C GLU A 540 -4.57 -10.53 24.32
N VAL A 541 -3.28 -10.87 24.24
CA VAL A 541 -2.80 -12.24 24.03
C VAL A 541 -1.77 -12.53 25.10
N GLN A 542 -2.00 -13.57 25.90
CA GLN A 542 -1.11 -13.97 26.99
C GLN A 542 -0.74 -15.44 26.86
N GLU A 543 0.57 -15.72 26.84
CA GLU A 543 1.10 -17.10 26.85
C GLU A 543 0.99 -17.70 28.27
N LEU A 544 0.51 -18.94 28.34
CA LEU A 544 0.49 -19.73 29.57
C LEU A 544 1.92 -20.20 29.92
N ASN A 545 2.22 -20.28 31.21
CA ASN A 545 3.45 -20.84 31.73
C ASN A 545 3.44 -22.37 31.61
N LEU A 546 4.49 -22.96 31.05
CA LEU A 546 4.68 -24.41 31.09
C LEU A 546 5.15 -24.84 32.49
N ASP A 547 4.29 -25.51 33.25
CA ASP A 547 4.58 -25.93 34.62
C ASP A 547 5.41 -27.21 34.66
N SER A 548 5.06 -28.19 33.82
CA SER A 548 5.77 -29.47 33.76
C SER A 548 5.46 -30.26 32.50
N THR A 549 6.43 -31.07 32.06
CA THR A 549 6.26 -32.08 31.02
C THR A 549 6.64 -33.45 31.58
N LYS A 550 5.68 -34.37 31.75
CA LYS A 550 5.89 -35.71 32.32
C LYS A 550 5.12 -36.77 31.54
N HIS A 551 5.77 -37.88 31.21
CA HIS A 551 5.16 -39.03 30.51
C HIS A 551 4.37 -38.65 29.24
N GLY A 552 4.88 -37.71 28.43
CA GLY A 552 4.20 -37.24 27.22
C GLY A 552 3.13 -36.17 27.46
N LYS A 553 2.82 -35.81 28.71
CA LYS A 553 1.82 -34.79 29.06
C LYS A 553 2.48 -33.47 29.44
N ALA A 554 1.96 -32.36 28.94
CA ALA A 554 2.40 -31.02 29.28
C ALA A 554 1.28 -30.28 30.03
N SER A 555 1.61 -29.72 31.20
CA SER A 555 0.70 -28.91 32.01
C SER A 555 1.08 -27.44 31.92
N TYR A 556 0.09 -26.60 31.66
CA TYR A 556 0.24 -25.16 31.51
C TYR A 556 -0.66 -24.42 32.51
N SER A 557 -0.20 -23.29 33.03
CA SER A 557 -0.97 -22.43 33.93
C SER A 557 -0.93 -20.96 33.50
N ILE A 558 -1.98 -20.21 33.83
CA ILE A 558 -2.05 -18.77 33.64
C ILE A 558 -2.72 -18.12 34.84
N LYS A 559 -2.20 -16.95 35.19
CA LYS A 559 -2.85 -15.95 36.03
C LYS A 559 -3.10 -14.75 35.14
N PHE A 560 -4.33 -14.25 35.12
CA PHE A 560 -4.66 -13.06 34.35
C PHE A 560 -5.63 -12.16 35.10
N ILE A 561 -5.56 -10.87 34.80
CA ILE A 561 -6.45 -9.84 35.30
C ILE A 561 -7.03 -9.15 34.07
N PRO A 562 -8.37 -9.04 33.94
CA PRO A 562 -8.97 -8.38 32.79
C PRO A 562 -8.45 -6.95 32.64
N PRO A 563 -8.03 -6.54 31.43
CA PRO A 563 -7.32 -5.28 31.24
C PRO A 563 -8.23 -4.05 31.36
N LYS A 564 -9.54 -4.20 31.08
CA LYS A 564 -10.52 -3.10 31.13
C LYS A 564 -11.96 -3.63 31.36
N PRO A 565 -12.90 -2.79 31.81
CA PRO A 565 -14.33 -3.13 31.79
C PRO A 565 -14.82 -3.38 30.36
N GLY A 566 -15.67 -4.38 30.16
CA GLY A 566 -16.34 -4.63 28.88
C GLY A 566 -16.80 -6.07 28.69
N ASN A 567 -17.38 -6.34 27.52
CA ASN A 567 -17.71 -7.68 27.07
C ASN A 567 -16.56 -8.20 26.20
N PHE A 568 -15.98 -9.33 26.59
CA PHE A 568 -14.88 -9.97 25.88
C PHE A 568 -15.23 -11.41 25.53
N ASN A 569 -14.71 -11.87 24.40
CA ASN A 569 -14.61 -13.29 24.10
C ASN A 569 -13.22 -13.78 24.50
N PHE A 570 -13.16 -14.98 25.05
CA PHE A 570 -11.91 -15.66 25.41
C PHE A 570 -11.81 -16.94 24.59
N GLY A 571 -10.62 -17.21 24.07
CA GLY A 571 -10.29 -18.49 23.45
C GLY A 571 -8.89 -18.91 23.81
N LEU A 572 -8.66 -20.21 23.92
CA LEU A 572 -7.33 -20.77 24.05
C LEU A 572 -6.86 -21.28 22.69
N ARG A 573 -5.57 -21.14 22.39
CA ARG A 573 -4.96 -21.85 21.26
C ARG A 573 -3.61 -22.46 21.60
N ILE A 574 -3.33 -23.58 20.96
CA ILE A 574 -2.06 -24.31 21.01
C ILE A 574 -1.30 -24.03 19.72
N TYR A 575 0.01 -23.83 19.81
CA TYR A 575 0.89 -23.63 18.65
C TYR A 575 2.28 -24.28 18.88
N PRO A 576 2.98 -24.72 17.82
CA PRO A 576 4.31 -25.30 17.96
C PRO A 576 5.35 -24.18 18.17
N LYS A 577 6.29 -24.39 19.10
CA LYS A 577 7.32 -23.40 19.46
C LYS A 577 8.68 -23.83 18.92
N ASN A 578 9.36 -22.90 18.25
CA ASN A 578 10.73 -23.08 17.76
C ASN A 578 11.43 -21.74 17.68
N SER A 579 12.48 -21.55 18.48
CA SER A 579 13.27 -20.31 18.53
C SER A 579 13.99 -19.98 17.22
N ASN A 580 14.11 -20.96 16.32
CA ASN A 580 14.74 -20.76 15.01
C ASN A 580 13.79 -20.15 13.98
N LEU A 581 12.49 -20.02 14.25
CA LEU A 581 11.55 -19.36 13.35
C LEU A 581 11.47 -17.86 13.69
N PRO A 582 11.71 -16.95 12.73
CA PRO A 582 11.58 -15.51 12.96
C PRO A 582 10.17 -15.10 13.40
N TYR A 583 9.15 -15.75 12.84
CA TYR A 583 7.75 -15.48 13.16
C TYR A 583 6.97 -16.78 13.36
N ARG A 584 5.92 -16.73 14.19
CA ARG A 584 5.00 -17.87 14.38
C ARG A 584 4.32 -18.29 13.08
N GLN A 585 3.99 -17.29 12.27
CA GLN A 585 3.38 -17.43 10.96
C GLN A 585 4.26 -18.14 9.92
N ASP A 586 5.55 -18.34 10.19
CA ASP A 586 6.43 -19.13 9.30
C ASP A 586 6.09 -20.62 9.29
N PHE A 587 5.30 -21.05 10.29
CA PHE A 587 4.71 -22.37 10.38
C PHE A 587 3.37 -22.29 11.13
N SER A 588 2.31 -21.87 10.41
CA SER A 588 0.99 -21.49 10.94
C SER A 588 0.11 -22.63 11.46
N TYR A 589 0.70 -23.69 12.02
CA TYR A 589 -0.08 -24.68 12.76
C TYR A 589 -0.59 -24.07 14.06
N ALA A 590 -1.91 -24.05 14.22
CA ALA A 590 -2.58 -23.61 15.44
C ALA A 590 -3.82 -24.49 15.68
N LYS A 591 -4.14 -24.75 16.95
CA LYS A 591 -5.35 -25.49 17.35
C LYS A 591 -6.08 -24.70 18.43
N TRP A 592 -7.25 -24.18 18.12
CA TRP A 592 -8.14 -23.53 19.09
C TRP A 592 -8.86 -24.59 19.92
N ILE A 593 -8.97 -24.36 21.23
CA ILE A 593 -9.51 -25.33 22.21
C ILE A 593 -10.53 -24.69 23.15
#